data_AF-A0A226D906-F1
#
_entry.id   AF-A0A226D906-F1
#
_cell.length_a   1.000
_cell.length_b   1.000
_cell.length_c   1.000
_cell.angle_alpha   90.00
_cell.angle_beta   90.00
_cell.angle_gamma   90.00
#
_symmetry.space_group_name_H-M   'P 1'
#
loop_
_entity.id
_entity.type
_entity.pdbx_description
1 polymer ?
#
loop_
_entity_poly.entity_id
_entity_poly.type
_entity_poly.pdbx_seq_one_letter_code
_entity_poly.pdbx_strand_id
1 'polypeptide(L)'
;MGFKQLTIYCLVVTTYLALAAVLVGCKWVGIHKPCLCQEFRCANGTSCLHKSRVCNGYKDCPGGGEDELGYADRSCFKRVVKCDPQTEFKCKFGGCIEIGKVCDGTIDCFGGVDEASDFCAWVHGEENSTAVNPYN
;
A
#
# COMPACT_ATOMS: atom_id res chain seq x y z
N MET A 1 -17.22 -3.76 -60.09
CA MET A 1 -16.64 -2.79 -59.13
C MET A 1 -16.50 -3.39 -57.72
N GLY A 2 -15.92 -4.59 -57.57
CA GLY A 2 -15.87 -5.30 -56.26
C GLY A 2 -14.47 -5.52 -55.67
N PHE A 3 -13.41 -5.42 -56.49
CA PHE A 3 -12.04 -5.73 -56.04
C PHE A 3 -11.39 -4.62 -55.21
N LYS A 4 -11.71 -3.34 -55.47
CA LYS A 4 -11.11 -2.20 -54.76
C LYS A 4 -11.51 -2.14 -53.28
N GLN A 5 -12.76 -2.47 -52.97
CA GLN A 5 -13.27 -2.47 -51.59
C GLN A 5 -12.61 -3.56 -50.72
N LEU A 6 -12.33 -4.73 -51.29
CA LEU A 6 -11.72 -5.83 -50.55
C LEU A 6 -10.25 -5.53 -50.17
N THR A 7 -9.51 -4.85 -51.05
CA THR A 7 -8.15 -4.36 -50.76
C THR A 7 -8.11 -3.30 -49.67
N ILE A 8 -9.03 -2.33 -49.69
CA ILE A 8 -9.09 -1.27 -48.67
C ILE A 8 -9.46 -1.86 -47.31
N TYR A 9 -10.42 -2.77 -47.27
CA TYR A 9 -10.81 -3.48 -46.05
C TYR A 9 -9.63 -4.25 -45.44
N CYS A 10 -8.84 -4.96 -46.26
CA CYS A 10 -7.66 -5.69 -45.78
C CYS A 10 -6.58 -4.77 -45.21
N LEU A 11 -6.32 -3.62 -45.83
CA LEU A 11 -5.37 -2.61 -45.33
C LEU A 11 -5.83 -1.99 -44.01
N VAL A 12 -7.14 -1.71 -43.87
CA VAL A 12 -7.70 -1.17 -42.62
C VAL A 12 -7.70 -2.22 -41.50
N VAL A 13 -8.03 -3.47 -41.80
CA VAL A 13 -8.01 -4.56 -40.81
C VAL A 13 -6.58 -4.86 -40.36
N THR A 14 -5.60 -4.90 -41.27
CA THR A 14 -4.20 -5.17 -40.91
C THR A 14 -3.57 -4.03 -40.11
N THR A 15 -3.85 -2.77 -40.47
CA THR A 15 -3.40 -1.61 -39.68
C THR A 15 -4.09 -1.56 -38.31
N TYR A 16 -5.38 -1.87 -38.23
CA TYR A 16 -6.11 -1.96 -36.96
C TYR A 16 -5.58 -3.07 -36.06
N LEU A 17 -5.30 -4.27 -36.59
CA LEU A 17 -4.69 -5.38 -35.84
C LEU A 17 -3.27 -5.04 -35.37
N ALA A 18 -2.48 -4.35 -36.20
CA ALA A 18 -1.14 -3.89 -35.84
C ALA A 18 -1.18 -2.83 -34.72
N LEU A 19 -2.11 -1.87 -34.80
CA LEU A 19 -2.32 -0.86 -33.76
C LEU A 19 -2.87 -1.48 -32.47
N ALA A 20 -3.80 -2.44 -32.57
CA ALA A 20 -4.30 -3.19 -31.43
C ALA A 20 -3.17 -3.98 -30.73
N ALA A 21 -2.22 -4.54 -31.47
CA ALA A 21 -1.05 -5.22 -30.90
C ALA A 21 -0.08 -4.29 -30.15
N VAL A 22 -0.11 -2.98 -30.41
CA VAL A 22 0.63 -1.95 -29.65
C VAL A 22 -0.13 -1.54 -28.38
N LEU A 23 -1.46 -1.65 -28.39
CA LEU A 23 -2.34 -1.34 -27.24
C LEU A 23 -2.51 -2.51 -26.27
N VAL A 24 -2.20 -3.75 -26.69
CA VAL A 24 -2.04 -4.88 -25.77
C VAL A 24 -0.73 -4.70 -25.02
N GLY A 25 -0.85 -3.99 -23.91
CA GLY A 25 0.23 -3.70 -22.98
C GLY A 25 0.98 -4.95 -22.51
N CYS A 26 2.26 -4.73 -22.21
CA CYS A 26 3.24 -5.68 -21.69
C CYS A 26 3.72 -6.76 -22.68
N LYS A 27 4.28 -6.34 -23.83
CA LYS A 27 5.19 -7.21 -24.59
C LYS A 27 6.54 -7.31 -23.86
N TRP A 28 6.80 -8.51 -23.39
CA TRP A 28 8.02 -8.99 -22.74
C TRP A 28 9.20 -8.99 -23.70
N VAL A 29 10.23 -8.19 -23.41
CA VAL A 29 11.59 -8.40 -23.92
C VAL A 29 12.53 -8.46 -22.71
N GLY A 30 13.15 -9.62 -22.49
CA GLY A 30 14.36 -9.75 -21.68
C GLY A 30 14.20 -10.23 -20.23
N ILE A 31 14.38 -11.54 -20.03
CA ILE A 31 15.24 -12.21 -19.04
C ILE A 31 15.58 -11.41 -17.76
N HIS A 32 14.62 -11.38 -16.85
CA HIS A 32 14.69 -11.92 -15.49
C HIS A 32 13.24 -12.36 -15.21
N LYS A 33 12.86 -12.99 -14.09
CA LYS A 33 11.46 -12.88 -13.66
C LYS A 33 11.37 -11.60 -12.82
N PRO A 34 11.20 -10.39 -13.40
CA PRO A 34 10.74 -9.28 -12.59
C PRO A 34 9.32 -9.65 -12.11
N CYS A 35 9.01 -9.29 -10.87
CA CYS A 35 7.68 -9.49 -10.32
C CYS A 35 6.60 -8.96 -11.28
N LEU A 36 5.42 -9.57 -11.28
CA LEU A 36 4.31 -9.10 -12.11
C LEU A 36 4.00 -7.63 -11.80
N CYS A 37 3.38 -6.91 -12.73
CA CYS A 37 3.05 -5.47 -12.55
C CYS A 37 2.19 -5.16 -11.30
N GLN A 38 1.61 -6.19 -10.67
CA GLN A 38 0.78 -6.09 -9.46
C GLN A 38 1.45 -6.71 -8.21
N GLU A 39 2.75 -6.98 -8.28
CA GLU A 39 3.52 -7.56 -7.20
C GLU A 39 4.61 -6.59 -6.73
N PHE A 40 4.87 -6.62 -5.43
CA PHE A 40 5.97 -5.91 -4.80
C PHE A 40 7.21 -6.80 -4.77
N ARG A 41 8.37 -6.22 -5.06
CA ARG A 41 9.65 -6.92 -5.10
C ARG A 41 10.43 -6.64 -3.81
N CYS A 42 10.68 -7.69 -3.04
CA CYS A 42 11.57 -7.69 -1.88
C CYS A 42 13.00 -7.25 -2.29
N ALA A 43 13.81 -6.67 -1.41
CA ALA A 43 15.18 -6.20 -1.71
C ALA A 43 16.14 -7.33 -2.04
N ASN A 44 15.85 -8.56 -1.59
CA ASN A 44 16.54 -9.77 -2.08
C ASN A 44 16.35 -9.97 -3.60
N GLY A 45 15.43 -9.24 -4.22
CA GLY A 45 15.27 -9.15 -5.66
C GLY A 45 14.69 -10.40 -6.32
N THR A 46 14.46 -11.45 -5.54
CA THR A 46 14.01 -12.78 -5.98
C THR A 46 12.61 -13.12 -5.48
N SER A 47 12.15 -12.46 -4.40
CA SER A 47 10.83 -12.68 -3.81
C SER A 47 9.85 -11.59 -4.24
N CYS A 48 8.66 -12.04 -4.66
CA CYS A 48 7.57 -11.20 -5.11
C CYS A 48 6.36 -11.43 -4.21
N LEU A 49 5.81 -10.34 -3.68
CA LEU A 49 4.63 -10.35 -2.83
C LEU A 49 3.45 -9.76 -3.57
N HIS A 50 2.28 -10.36 -3.41
CA HIS A 50 1.06 -9.72 -3.89
C HIS A 50 0.84 -8.39 -3.15
N LYS A 51 0.29 -7.36 -3.80
CA LYS A 51 0.01 -6.06 -3.16
C LYS A 51 -0.79 -6.14 -1.85
N SER A 52 -1.62 -7.17 -1.67
CA SER A 52 -2.35 -7.40 -0.42
C SER A 52 -1.48 -7.85 0.76
N ARG A 53 -0.27 -8.32 0.48
CA ARG A 53 0.75 -8.72 1.47
C ARG A 53 1.78 -7.63 1.75
N VAL A 54 1.68 -6.52 1.05
CA VAL A 54 2.45 -5.33 1.36
C VAL A 54 1.65 -4.58 2.43
N CYS A 55 2.30 -4.05 3.45
CA CYS A 55 1.72 -3.34 4.61
C CYS A 55 0.46 -4.00 5.16
N ASN A 56 0.53 -5.29 5.45
CA ASN A 56 -0.54 -6.07 6.07
C ASN A 56 -0.28 -6.32 7.57
N GLY A 57 0.79 -5.77 8.14
CA GLY A 57 1.22 -5.98 9.52
C GLY A 57 2.12 -7.20 9.72
N TYR A 58 2.43 -7.97 8.67
CA TYR A 58 3.25 -9.16 8.72
C TYR A 58 4.51 -9.00 7.88
N LYS A 59 5.63 -9.57 8.34
CA LYS A 59 6.88 -9.57 7.59
C LYS A 59 6.88 -10.72 6.59
N ASP A 60 6.31 -10.50 5.42
CA ASP A 60 6.21 -11.48 4.35
C ASP A 60 7.50 -11.55 3.50
N CYS A 61 8.36 -10.52 3.50
CA CYS A 61 9.64 -10.58 2.77
C CYS A 61 10.71 -11.41 3.51
N PRO A 62 11.40 -12.33 2.81
CA PRO A 62 12.43 -13.17 3.41
C PRO A 62 13.71 -12.36 3.67
N GLY A 63 14.10 -12.28 4.93
CA GLY A 63 15.29 -11.54 5.38
C GLY A 63 15.00 -10.16 5.96
N GLY A 64 13.76 -9.68 5.91
CA GLY A 64 13.36 -8.47 6.63
C GLY A 64 12.05 -7.86 6.13
N GLY A 65 11.31 -7.23 7.06
CA GLY A 65 9.96 -6.68 6.88
C GLY A 65 9.88 -5.42 6.03
N GLU A 66 10.63 -5.37 4.94
CA GLU A 66 10.64 -4.26 4.00
C GLU A 66 9.28 -4.00 3.36
N ASP A 67 8.49 -5.05 3.15
CA ASP A 67 7.09 -5.01 2.76
C ASP A 67 6.18 -4.23 3.72
N GLU A 68 6.63 -4.06 4.96
CA GLU A 68 5.98 -3.26 6.01
C GLU A 68 6.68 -1.92 6.25
N LEU A 69 7.88 -1.71 5.69
CA LEU A 69 8.57 -0.43 5.76
C LEU A 69 8.04 0.46 4.64
N GLY A 70 7.68 1.70 4.95
CA GLY A 70 7.15 2.62 3.93
C GLY A 70 8.17 3.06 2.84
N TYR A 71 9.35 2.45 2.81
CA TYR A 71 10.26 2.45 1.66
C TYR A 71 9.81 1.51 0.53
N ALA A 72 9.10 0.42 0.82
CA ALA A 72 8.60 -0.54 -0.17
C ALA A 72 7.55 0.06 -1.10
N ASP A 73 6.62 0.80 -0.52
CA ASP A 73 5.63 1.58 -1.23
C ASP A 73 5.29 2.79 -0.37
N ARG A 74 5.38 4.02 -0.91
CA ARG A 74 4.90 5.22 -0.19
C ARG A 74 3.42 5.11 0.21
N SER A 75 2.67 4.19 -0.40
CA SER A 75 1.31 3.81 -0.05
C SER A 75 1.19 3.06 1.26
N CYS A 76 2.28 2.58 1.86
CA CYS A 76 2.30 2.15 3.27
C CYS A 76 1.92 3.32 4.19
N PHE A 77 2.47 4.51 3.90
CA PHE A 77 2.12 5.75 4.58
C PHE A 77 0.79 6.36 4.10
N LYS A 78 0.32 5.95 2.91
CA LYS A 78 -0.80 6.59 2.19
C LYS A 78 -2.09 5.76 2.17
N ARG A 79 -2.07 4.49 2.58
CA ARG A 79 -3.29 3.81 2.97
C ARG A 79 -3.80 4.61 4.15
N VAL A 80 -4.86 5.37 3.90
CA VAL A 80 -5.72 5.90 4.95
C VAL A 80 -6.22 4.65 5.67
N VAL A 81 -5.47 4.21 6.68
CA VAL A 81 -5.89 3.08 7.49
C VAL A 81 -7.18 3.55 8.14
N LYS A 82 -8.29 2.93 7.72
CA LYS A 82 -9.58 3.11 8.36
C LYS A 82 -9.51 2.29 9.64
N CYS A 83 -9.02 2.92 10.69
CA CYS A 83 -9.15 2.37 12.04
C CYS A 83 -10.60 2.50 12.45
N ASP A 84 -11.12 1.52 13.18
CA ASP A 84 -12.40 1.65 13.85
C ASP A 84 -12.25 2.67 15.00
N PRO A 85 -12.87 3.85 14.93
CA PRO A 85 -12.71 4.89 15.96
C PRO A 85 -13.26 4.47 17.33
N GLN A 86 -14.02 3.37 17.41
CA GLN A 86 -14.57 2.85 18.68
C GLN A 86 -13.63 1.87 19.38
N THR A 87 -12.76 1.18 18.63
CA THR A 87 -11.96 0.06 19.16
C THR A 87 -10.46 0.21 18.89
N GLU A 88 -10.07 1.08 17.96
CA GLU A 88 -8.70 1.24 17.49
C GLU A 88 -8.23 2.70 17.51
N PHE A 89 -6.97 2.88 17.88
CA PHE A 89 -6.23 4.13 17.84
C PHE A 89 -5.40 4.25 16.56
N LYS A 90 -5.51 5.39 15.87
CA LYS A 90 -4.76 5.64 14.63
C LYS A 90 -3.43 6.33 14.91
N CYS A 91 -2.33 5.66 14.59
CA CYS A 91 -0.99 6.23 14.71
C CYS A 91 -0.75 7.38 13.72
N LYS A 92 0.07 8.36 14.14
CA LYS A 92 0.45 9.55 13.34
C LYS A 92 1.06 9.23 11.97
N PHE A 93 1.86 8.16 11.90
CA PHE A 93 2.54 7.74 10.67
C PHE A 93 1.83 6.58 9.95
N GLY A 94 0.57 6.31 10.30
CA GLY A 94 -0.20 5.16 9.81
C GLY A 94 -0.09 3.95 10.73
N GLY A 95 -1.06 3.04 10.62
CA GLY A 95 -1.25 1.91 11.54
C GLY A 95 -2.41 2.13 12.51
N CYS A 96 -3.03 1.03 12.92
CA CYS A 96 -4.04 1.00 13.97
C CYS A 96 -3.55 0.09 15.09
N ILE A 97 -3.72 0.53 16.33
CA ILE A 97 -3.49 -0.28 17.52
C ILE A 97 -4.79 -0.35 18.31
N GLU A 98 -4.97 -1.34 19.18
CA GLU A 98 -6.15 -1.39 20.04
C GLU A 98 -6.14 -0.19 21.01
N ILE A 99 -7.31 0.38 21.33
CA ILE A 99 -7.41 1.51 22.27
C ILE A 99 -6.79 1.15 23.64
N GLY A 100 -6.86 -0.11 24.07
CA GLY A 100 -6.27 -0.57 25.32
C GLY A 100 -4.74 -0.57 25.36
N LYS A 101 -4.07 -0.40 24.20
CA LYS A 101 -2.62 -0.26 24.11
C LYS A 101 -2.13 1.18 24.16
N VAL A 102 -3.05 2.14 24.13
CA VAL A 102 -2.68 3.54 24.26
C VAL A 102 -2.34 3.80 25.73
N CYS A 103 -1.11 4.24 26.01
CA CYS A 103 -0.63 4.54 27.35
C CYS A 103 -0.56 3.31 28.26
N ASP A 104 -0.15 2.18 27.68
CA ASP A 104 0.09 0.93 28.38
C ASP A 104 1.57 0.78 28.84
N GLY A 105 2.41 1.76 28.48
CA GLY A 105 3.84 1.78 28.80
C GLY A 105 4.72 1.15 27.72
N THR A 106 4.15 0.71 26.60
CA THR A 106 4.82 0.09 25.47
C THR A 106 4.71 0.97 24.24
N ILE A 107 5.79 1.07 23.47
CA ILE A 107 5.77 1.77 22.18
C ILE A 107 5.21 0.81 21.13
N ASP A 108 3.92 0.92 20.82
CA ASP A 108 3.26 0.18 19.73
C ASP A 108 3.15 1.03 18.46
N CYS A 109 2.95 2.35 18.56
CA CYS A 109 2.99 3.22 17.39
C CYS A 109 4.42 3.58 16.96
N PHE A 110 4.64 3.70 15.66
CA PHE A 110 5.90 4.24 15.12
C PHE A 110 6.10 5.68 15.63
N GLY A 111 7.19 5.89 16.37
CA GLY A 111 7.49 7.17 17.01
C GLY A 111 6.86 7.36 18.41
N GLY A 112 6.24 6.34 19.00
CA GLY A 112 5.77 6.35 20.39
C GLY A 112 4.66 7.36 20.68
N VAL A 113 3.85 7.69 19.67
CA VAL A 113 2.79 8.71 19.79
C VAL A 113 1.62 8.24 20.66
N ASP A 114 1.46 6.93 20.79
CA ASP A 114 0.57 6.22 21.71
C ASP A 114 0.97 6.38 23.18
N GLU A 115 2.24 6.64 23.47
CA GLU A 115 2.79 6.88 24.81
C GLU A 115 3.13 8.36 25.06
N ALA A 116 2.72 9.25 24.14
CA ALA A 116 3.00 10.67 24.28
C ALA A 116 2.09 11.31 25.33
N SER A 117 2.65 12.21 26.16
CA SER A 117 1.94 12.88 27.25
C SER A 117 0.65 13.56 26.80
N ASP A 118 0.66 14.19 25.61
CA ASP A 118 -0.51 14.84 25.03
C ASP A 118 -1.69 13.87 24.77
N PHE A 119 -1.40 12.61 24.44
CA PHE A 119 -2.41 11.57 24.19
C PHE A 119 -2.80 10.84 25.49
N CYS A 120 -1.84 10.57 26.37
CA CYS A 120 -2.09 9.87 27.63
C CYS A 120 -2.87 10.68 28.65
N ALA A 121 -2.73 11.99 28.63
CA ALA A 121 -3.53 12.89 29.44
C ALA A 121 -5.05 12.77 29.13
N TRP A 122 -5.42 12.38 27.90
CA TRP A 122 -6.80 12.13 27.52
C TRP A 122 -7.30 10.74 27.93
N VAL A 123 -6.47 9.70 27.74
CA VAL A 123 -6.83 8.30 28.07
C VAL A 123 -6.98 8.08 29.58
N HIS A 124 -6.08 8.64 30.38
CA HIS A 124 -6.09 8.50 31.84
C HIS A 124 -6.90 9.58 32.55
N GLY A 125 -7.56 10.48 31.81
CA GLY A 125 -8.53 11.44 32.34
C GLY A 125 -7.98 12.32 33.45
N GLU A 126 -6.84 12.98 33.23
CA GLU A 126 -6.37 13.97 34.19
C GLU A 126 -7.22 15.25 34.08
N GLU A 127 -7.99 15.55 35.13
CA GLU A 127 -8.91 16.68 35.29
C GLU A 127 -8.21 18.05 35.30
N ASN A 128 -7.29 18.32 34.37
CA ASN A 128 -6.81 19.67 34.04
C ASN A 128 -6.02 19.75 32.72
N SER A 129 -6.21 18.77 31.83
CA SER A 129 -5.37 18.64 30.65
C SER A 129 -5.93 19.44 29.47
N THR A 130 -5.11 20.28 28.84
CA THR A 130 -5.42 20.91 27.54
C THR A 130 -5.45 19.90 26.38
N ALA A 131 -5.52 18.60 26.68
CA ALA A 131 -5.53 17.53 25.71
C ALA A 131 -6.83 17.58 24.91
N VAL A 132 -6.70 17.93 23.63
CA VAL A 132 -7.83 17.99 22.69
C VAL A 132 -8.07 16.57 22.18
N ASN A 133 -9.33 16.11 22.24
CA ASN A 133 -9.72 14.84 21.66
C ASN A 133 -9.33 14.82 20.16
N PRO A 134 -8.39 13.97 19.73
CA PRO A 134 -7.94 13.90 18.35
C PRO A 134 -8.98 13.29 17.39
N TYR A 135 -10.11 12.82 17.94
CA TYR A 135 -11.25 12.27 17.21
C TYR A 135 -12.45 13.22 17.09
N ASN A 136 -12.34 14.47 17.56
CA ASN A 136 -13.40 15.48 17.48
C ASN A 136 -13.11 16.54 16.41
#